data_AF-A0A9E4PIL1-F1
#
_entry.id   AF-A0A9E4PIL1-F1
#
_cell.length_a   1.000
_cell.length_b   1.000
_cell.length_c   1.000
_cell.angle_alpha   90.00
_cell.angle_beta   90.00
_cell.angle_gamma   90.00
#
_symmetry.space_group_name_H-M   'P 1'
#
loop_
_entity.id
_entity.type
_entity.pdbx_description
1 polymer ?
#
loop_
_entity_poly.entity_id
_entity_poly.type
_entity_poly.pdbx_seq_one_letter_code
_entity_poly.pdbx_strand_id
1 'polypeptide(L)'
;MSYTFEPNQMYRMPTHFGPATGPRRGPDGRKFLCEDNPKSTSIRVSFLSNAKQLDALLPPGFTLHGDPVVTVSATYMKEIEWLAGRGYNVLGVTIPARFNGQNDQVVGPFLTVLWENLADPIITGREELGFSKIYCELPEIRISGNSASSSASWLGFNFLDINVNNLKPRTEPAAGGPVDGQLHYKYMPRTGKWGTSDIEYAVITPAEGSNARVLEDRVGNGSLNWNPARWEDLPTFYQVVNALADLEVKEFVSGGLTRSIGGKDLSDQRILS
;
A
#
# COMPACT_ATOMS: atom_id res chain seq x y z
N MET A 1 -3.16 41.75 7.17
CA MET A 1 -2.69 40.76 8.17
C MET A 1 -2.45 39.45 7.45
N SER A 2 -1.36 38.74 7.74
CA SER A 2 -1.10 37.39 7.23
C SER A 2 -1.96 36.36 7.97
N TYR A 3 -2.20 35.19 7.39
CA TYR A 3 -2.85 34.08 8.09
C TYR A 3 -1.91 33.49 9.15
N THR A 4 -2.50 32.88 10.17
CA THR A 4 -1.79 32.14 11.24
C THR A 4 -2.27 30.70 11.27
N PHE A 5 -1.42 29.77 11.68
CA PHE A 5 -1.83 28.40 11.91
C PHE A 5 -2.71 28.28 13.15
N GLU A 6 -3.83 27.58 13.01
CA GLU A 6 -4.71 27.22 14.11
C GLU A 6 -4.05 26.11 14.94
N PRO A 7 -3.92 26.29 16.26
CA PRO A 7 -3.36 25.25 17.12
C PRO A 7 -4.12 23.92 17.01
N ASN A 8 -3.38 22.81 17.08
CA ASN A 8 -3.93 21.44 17.08
C ASN A 8 -4.69 21.04 15.81
N GLN A 9 -4.50 21.76 14.70
CA GLN A 9 -5.08 21.40 13.40
C GLN A 9 -4.05 20.71 12.48
N MET A 10 -4.55 19.89 11.55
CA MET A 10 -3.72 19.19 10.57
C MET A 10 -3.55 20.06 9.33
N TYR A 11 -2.32 20.34 8.94
CA TYR A 11 -2.00 21.13 7.75
C TYR A 11 -1.22 20.32 6.73
N ARG A 12 -1.51 20.59 5.46
CA ARG A 12 -0.74 20.23 4.28
C ARG A 12 -0.71 21.44 3.36
N MET A 13 0.22 21.47 2.40
CA MET A 13 0.14 22.48 1.34
C MET A 13 -1.13 22.24 0.50
N PRO A 14 -1.81 23.30 0.04
CA PRO A 14 -1.62 24.73 0.33
C PRO A 14 -2.19 25.18 1.69
N THR A 15 -1.35 25.67 2.60
CA THR A 15 -1.75 25.97 3.99
C THR A 15 -2.59 27.24 4.16
N HIS A 16 -2.59 28.13 3.18
CA HIS A 16 -3.28 29.41 3.24
C HIS A 16 -4.82 29.28 3.14
N PHE A 17 -5.33 28.10 2.81
CA PHE A 17 -6.75 27.78 2.79
C PHE A 17 -7.24 27.06 4.06
N GLY A 18 -6.42 27.06 5.11
CA GLY A 18 -6.77 26.46 6.40
C GLY A 18 -6.34 24.99 6.54
N PRO A 19 -6.81 24.33 7.60
CA PRO A 19 -6.49 22.93 7.87
C PRO A 19 -6.91 21.99 6.74
N ALA A 20 -6.08 21.01 6.43
CA ALA A 20 -6.30 20.09 5.32
C ALA A 20 -7.38 19.04 5.67
N THR A 21 -8.31 18.80 4.74
CA THR A 21 -9.29 17.72 4.83
C THR A 21 -8.74 16.43 4.21
N GLY A 22 -9.18 15.28 4.72
CA GLY A 22 -8.71 13.97 4.25
C GLY A 22 -9.18 12.83 5.16
N PRO A 23 -8.54 11.65 5.07
CA PRO A 23 -9.01 10.44 5.77
C PRO A 23 -9.05 10.58 7.30
N ARG A 24 -8.22 11.43 7.89
CA ARG A 24 -8.11 11.63 9.35
C ARG A 24 -8.79 12.91 9.85
N ARG A 25 -9.31 13.72 8.93
CA ARG A 25 -9.93 15.02 9.25
C ARG A 25 -10.96 15.39 8.19
N GLY A 26 -12.24 15.18 8.50
CA GLY A 26 -13.36 15.63 7.68
C GLY A 26 -13.72 17.11 7.90
N PRO A 27 -14.86 17.55 7.36
CA PRO A 27 -15.46 18.84 7.69
C PRO A 27 -15.53 19.04 9.21
N ASP A 28 -15.26 20.26 9.67
CA ASP A 28 -15.28 20.65 11.08
C ASP A 28 -14.37 19.81 12.00
N GLY A 29 -13.37 19.12 11.43
CA GLY A 29 -12.42 18.32 12.19
C GLY A 29 -12.94 16.94 12.60
N ARG A 30 -14.09 16.50 12.08
CA ARG A 30 -14.65 15.18 12.41
C ARG A 30 -13.72 14.04 11.98
N LYS A 31 -13.73 12.94 12.73
CA LYS A 31 -13.05 11.69 12.35
C LYS A 31 -13.98 10.77 11.57
N PHE A 32 -13.40 9.79 10.89
CA PHE A 32 -14.11 8.74 10.16
C PHE A 32 -13.88 7.40 10.85
N LEU A 33 -14.96 6.74 11.30
CA LEU A 33 -14.86 5.48 12.03
C LEU A 33 -14.57 4.28 11.12
N CYS A 34 -14.97 4.37 9.85
CA CYS A 34 -14.78 3.30 8.86
C CYS A 34 -15.41 1.95 9.28
N GLU A 35 -16.62 1.94 9.86
CA GLU A 35 -17.28 0.71 10.34
C GLU A 35 -18.00 -0.08 9.24
N ASP A 36 -18.65 0.65 8.34
CA ASP A 36 -19.44 0.15 7.21
C ASP A 36 -18.89 0.61 5.85
N ASN A 37 -17.76 1.30 5.87
CA ASN A 37 -17.06 1.77 4.69
C ASN A 37 -15.54 1.80 4.90
N PRO A 38 -14.73 1.64 3.84
CA PRO A 38 -15.13 1.37 2.46
C PRO A 38 -15.57 -0.08 2.21
N LYS A 39 -16.27 -0.30 1.09
CA LYS A 39 -16.44 -1.63 0.51
C LYS A 39 -15.25 -1.92 -0.39
N SER A 40 -14.56 -3.03 -0.13
CA SER A 40 -13.32 -3.37 -0.80
C SER A 40 -13.43 -4.72 -1.51
N THR A 41 -12.89 -4.81 -2.72
CA THR A 41 -12.58 -6.07 -3.39
C THR A 41 -11.08 -6.12 -3.65
N SER A 42 -10.40 -7.14 -3.15
CA SER A 42 -8.95 -7.28 -3.26
C SER A 42 -8.59 -8.53 -4.04
N ILE A 43 -7.62 -8.43 -4.94
CA ILE A 43 -6.96 -9.57 -5.59
C ILE A 43 -5.50 -9.59 -5.12
N ARG A 44 -4.98 -10.78 -4.81
CA ARG A 44 -3.58 -10.95 -4.38
C ARG A 44 -2.93 -12.15 -5.03
N VAL A 45 -1.63 -12.04 -5.25
CA VAL A 45 -0.74 -13.14 -5.65
C VAL A 45 0.53 -13.04 -4.81
N SER A 46 0.99 -14.18 -4.29
CA SER A 46 2.26 -14.28 -3.57
C SER A 46 3.17 -15.30 -4.23
N PHE A 47 4.47 -15.02 -4.25
CA PHE A 47 5.48 -15.94 -4.78
C PHE A 47 6.73 -15.97 -3.89
N LEU A 48 7.38 -17.12 -3.84
CA LEU A 48 8.68 -17.29 -3.21
C LEU A 48 9.77 -16.73 -4.13
N SER A 49 10.69 -15.95 -3.57
CA SER A 49 11.73 -15.25 -4.30
C SER A 49 13.14 -15.49 -3.75
N ASN A 50 14.09 -14.68 -4.19
CA ASN A 50 15.47 -14.71 -3.74
C ASN A 50 15.65 -13.81 -2.51
N ALA A 51 15.99 -14.41 -1.36
CA ALA A 51 16.18 -13.66 -0.11
C ALA A 51 17.15 -12.47 -0.26
N LYS A 52 18.26 -12.64 -0.99
CA LYS A 52 19.25 -11.56 -1.17
C LYS A 52 18.71 -10.39 -2.00
N GLN A 53 17.87 -10.67 -3.00
CA GLN A 53 17.21 -9.60 -3.77
C GLN A 53 16.21 -8.84 -2.89
N LEU A 54 15.46 -9.55 -2.04
CA LEU A 54 14.49 -8.92 -1.15
C LEU A 54 15.17 -8.08 -0.05
N ASP A 55 16.24 -8.59 0.57
CA ASP A 55 17.03 -7.82 1.55
C ASP A 55 17.58 -6.52 0.94
N ALA A 56 17.99 -6.53 -0.32
CA ALA A 56 18.51 -5.33 -1.00
C ALA A 56 17.46 -4.24 -1.24
N LEU A 57 16.16 -4.56 -1.13
CA LEU A 57 15.06 -3.61 -1.24
C LEU A 57 14.62 -3.04 0.13
N LEU A 58 15.18 -3.54 1.23
CA LEU A 58 14.81 -3.12 2.57
C LEU A 58 15.64 -1.89 3.01
N PRO A 59 15.02 -0.85 3.59
CA PRO A 59 15.71 0.36 4.00
C PRO A 59 16.52 0.16 5.29
N PRO A 60 17.32 1.16 5.71
CA PRO A 60 18.11 1.08 6.94
C PRO A 60 17.26 0.68 8.17
N GLY A 61 17.79 -0.25 8.96
CA GLY A 61 17.12 -0.79 10.15
C GLY A 61 16.18 -1.98 9.87
N PHE A 62 15.94 -2.32 8.61
CA PHE A 62 15.12 -3.45 8.21
C PHE A 62 15.97 -4.65 7.77
N THR A 63 15.44 -5.84 8.01
CA THR A 63 15.99 -7.13 7.54
C THR A 63 14.85 -8.04 7.13
N LEU A 64 15.07 -8.94 6.17
CA LEU A 64 14.07 -9.92 5.78
C LEU A 64 13.66 -10.78 6.98
N HIS A 65 12.37 -11.09 7.08
CA HIS A 65 11.84 -11.94 8.15
C HIS A 65 11.13 -13.17 7.59
N GLY A 66 11.59 -14.37 7.97
CA GLY A 66 10.99 -15.63 7.54
C GLY A 66 11.28 -15.94 6.07
N ASP A 67 10.34 -16.62 5.41
CA ASP A 67 10.48 -17.00 4.01
C ASP A 67 10.46 -15.78 3.09
N PRO A 68 11.26 -15.76 2.00
CA PRO A 68 11.35 -14.63 1.06
C PRO A 68 10.12 -14.57 0.14
N VAL A 69 8.94 -14.31 0.70
CA VAL A 69 7.67 -14.24 -0.03
C VAL A 69 7.36 -12.80 -0.42
N VAL A 70 7.22 -12.55 -1.72
CA VAL A 70 6.71 -11.28 -2.23
C VAL A 70 5.20 -11.41 -2.38
N THR A 71 4.44 -10.42 -1.89
CA THR A 71 2.98 -10.35 -2.12
C THR A 71 2.64 -9.11 -2.92
N VAL A 72 1.99 -9.31 -4.06
CA VAL A 72 1.42 -8.27 -4.90
C VAL A 72 -0.09 -8.28 -4.71
N SER A 73 -0.67 -7.15 -4.31
CA SER A 73 -2.11 -7.06 -4.07
C SER A 73 -2.70 -5.78 -4.63
N ALA A 74 -3.83 -5.89 -5.32
CA ALA A 74 -4.64 -4.75 -5.74
C ALA A 74 -5.96 -4.73 -4.98
N THR A 75 -6.37 -3.56 -4.47
CA THR A 75 -7.61 -3.37 -3.71
C THR A 75 -8.43 -2.25 -4.33
N TYR A 76 -9.71 -2.55 -4.57
CA TYR A 76 -10.68 -1.71 -5.24
C TYR A 76 -11.70 -1.23 -4.21
N MET A 77 -11.66 0.05 -3.85
CA MET A 77 -12.46 0.60 -2.77
C MET A 77 -13.58 1.48 -3.32
N LYS A 78 -14.78 1.31 -2.77
CA LYS A 78 -15.98 2.09 -3.09
C LYS A 78 -16.61 2.63 -1.80
N GLU A 79 -17.46 3.64 -1.96
CA GLU A 79 -18.25 4.22 -0.86
C GLU A 79 -17.37 4.82 0.25
N ILE A 80 -16.23 5.41 -0.10
CA ILE A 80 -15.29 5.98 0.88
C ILE A 80 -15.87 7.28 1.44
N GLU A 81 -16.13 7.32 2.75
CA GLU A 81 -16.85 8.43 3.38
C GLU A 81 -16.08 9.76 3.28
N TRP A 82 -14.77 9.75 3.51
CA TRP A 82 -13.95 10.97 3.43
C TRP A 82 -13.81 11.52 1.99
N LEU A 83 -14.21 10.74 0.99
CA LEU A 83 -14.33 11.13 -0.42
C LEU A 83 -15.79 11.32 -0.86
N ALA A 84 -16.70 11.55 0.10
CA ALA A 84 -18.13 11.72 -0.14
C ALA A 84 -18.75 10.58 -0.98
N GLY A 85 -18.38 9.33 -0.66
CA GLY A 85 -18.91 8.12 -1.28
C GLY A 85 -18.18 7.65 -2.55
N ARG A 86 -17.16 8.38 -3.01
CA ARG A 86 -16.36 7.96 -4.18
C ARG A 86 -15.40 6.81 -3.82
N GLY A 87 -14.75 6.27 -4.84
CA GLY A 87 -13.80 5.17 -4.73
C GLY A 87 -12.43 5.55 -5.28
N TYR A 88 -11.43 4.75 -4.92
CA TYR A 88 -10.13 4.70 -5.59
C TYR A 88 -9.54 3.29 -5.44
N ASN A 89 -8.56 2.99 -6.28
CA ASN A 89 -7.92 1.69 -6.36
C ASN A 89 -6.46 1.82 -5.97
N VAL A 90 -5.93 0.75 -5.38
CA VAL A 90 -4.52 0.67 -4.97
C VAL A 90 -3.89 -0.63 -5.42
N LEU A 91 -2.59 -0.63 -5.66
CA LEU A 91 -1.76 -1.79 -5.96
C LEU A 91 -0.46 -1.70 -5.15
N GLY A 92 -0.24 -2.65 -4.24
CA GLY A 92 0.93 -2.67 -3.37
C GLY A 92 1.78 -3.91 -3.54
N VAL A 93 3.08 -3.77 -3.25
CA VAL A 93 4.03 -4.88 -3.17
C VAL A 93 4.67 -4.93 -1.79
N THR A 94 4.53 -6.06 -1.10
CA THR A 94 5.07 -6.25 0.24
C THR A 94 6.07 -7.40 0.32
N ILE A 95 7.03 -7.23 1.23
CA ILE A 95 8.06 -8.20 1.61
C ILE A 95 8.01 -8.37 3.14
N PRO A 96 8.09 -9.58 3.70
CA PRO A 96 8.08 -9.77 5.15
C PRO A 96 9.39 -9.26 5.75
N ALA A 97 9.30 -8.34 6.71
CA ALA A 97 10.46 -7.68 7.27
C ALA A 97 10.38 -7.60 8.80
N ARG A 98 11.55 -7.40 9.39
CA ARG A 98 11.73 -7.02 10.78
C ARG A 98 12.45 -5.68 10.82
N PHE A 99 11.92 -4.74 11.60
CA PHE A 99 12.63 -3.54 12.00
C PHE A 99 13.29 -3.77 13.36
N ASN A 100 14.59 -3.45 13.45
CA ASN A 100 15.36 -3.51 14.69
C ASN A 100 15.85 -2.10 15.03
N GLY A 101 15.01 -1.33 15.71
CA GLY A 101 15.33 -0.02 16.25
C GLY A 101 16.01 -0.09 17.61
N GLN A 102 16.25 1.09 18.20
CA GLN A 102 16.79 1.21 19.55
C GLN A 102 15.78 0.82 20.62
N ASN A 103 14.49 1.18 20.41
CA ASN A 103 13.41 0.95 21.35
C ASN A 103 12.34 0.01 20.79
N ASP A 104 12.15 -0.02 19.47
CA ASP A 104 11.15 -0.84 18.80
C ASP A 104 11.80 -2.04 18.08
N GLN A 105 11.27 -3.24 18.36
CA GLN A 105 11.52 -4.44 17.55
C GLN A 105 10.18 -4.95 17.05
N VAL A 106 9.91 -4.78 15.76
CA VAL A 106 8.61 -5.09 15.17
C VAL A 106 8.75 -5.90 13.90
N VAL A 107 7.77 -6.76 13.65
CA VAL A 107 7.68 -7.66 12.51
C VAL A 107 6.40 -7.38 11.74
N GLY A 108 6.54 -7.33 10.42
CA GLY A 108 5.39 -7.21 9.54
C GLY A 108 5.74 -7.04 8.08
N PRO A 109 4.74 -6.94 7.20
CA PRO A 109 4.98 -6.68 5.79
C PRO A 109 5.51 -5.27 5.60
N PHE A 110 6.70 -5.13 5.02
CA PHE A 110 7.22 -3.87 4.52
C PHE A 110 6.62 -3.55 3.16
N LEU A 111 5.95 -2.40 3.04
CA LEU A 111 5.34 -1.92 1.81
C LEU A 111 6.39 -1.19 0.97
N THR A 112 6.96 -1.90 0.00
CA THR A 112 8.04 -1.39 -0.87
C THR A 112 7.55 -0.23 -1.74
N VAL A 113 6.34 -0.36 -2.29
CA VAL A 113 5.68 0.63 -3.14
C VAL A 113 4.17 0.42 -3.09
N LEU A 114 3.41 1.51 -3.24
CA LEU A 114 1.96 1.50 -3.38
C LEU A 114 1.54 2.42 -4.53
N TRP A 115 1.03 1.86 -5.62
CA TRP A 115 0.38 2.66 -6.64
C TRP A 115 -1.07 2.95 -6.27
N GLU A 116 -1.56 4.15 -6.56
CA GLU A 116 -2.97 4.51 -6.45
C GLU A 116 -3.43 5.31 -7.69
N ASN A 117 -4.73 5.28 -8.00
CA ASN A 117 -5.28 5.99 -9.15
C ASN A 117 -5.94 7.34 -8.82
N LEU A 118 -5.70 7.87 -7.63
CA LEU A 118 -6.21 9.16 -7.17
C LEU A 118 -5.12 9.91 -6.39
N ALA A 119 -4.93 11.21 -6.66
CA ALA A 119 -3.87 12.00 -6.03
C ALA A 119 -4.11 12.27 -4.54
N ASP A 120 -5.37 12.47 -4.14
CA ASP A 120 -5.77 12.79 -2.77
C ASP A 120 -5.24 11.78 -1.73
N PRO A 121 -5.43 10.44 -1.89
CA PRO A 121 -4.87 9.45 -0.98
C PRO A 121 -3.34 9.33 -1.09
N ILE A 122 -2.74 9.65 -2.24
CA ILE A 122 -1.28 9.62 -2.45
C ILE A 122 -0.62 10.67 -1.58
N ILE A 123 -1.05 11.93 -1.70
CA ILE A 123 -0.46 13.08 -1.01
C ILE A 123 -0.53 12.88 0.50
N THR A 124 -1.74 12.63 1.02
CA THR A 124 -1.98 12.46 2.45
C THR A 124 -1.24 11.25 3.02
N GLY A 125 -1.17 10.12 2.29
CA GLY A 125 -0.46 8.92 2.74
C GLY A 125 1.06 9.09 2.78
N ARG A 126 1.64 9.85 1.84
CA ARG A 126 3.08 10.15 1.84
C ARG A 126 3.44 11.13 2.96
N GLU A 127 2.76 12.27 2.97
CA GLU A 127 3.13 13.42 3.81
C GLU A 127 2.85 13.19 5.30
N GLU A 128 1.76 12.49 5.63
CA GLU A 128 1.43 12.21 7.03
C GLU A 128 2.01 10.88 7.48
N LEU A 129 1.83 9.82 6.68
CA LEU A 129 1.99 8.45 7.18
C LEU A 129 3.27 7.75 6.74
N GLY A 130 3.99 8.27 5.74
CA GLY A 130 5.21 7.64 5.22
C GLY A 130 4.97 6.46 4.27
N PHE A 131 3.79 6.35 3.66
CA PHE A 131 3.55 5.34 2.63
C PHE A 131 4.31 5.70 1.35
N SER A 132 4.94 4.71 0.71
CA SER A 132 5.67 4.84 -0.57
C SER A 132 4.72 4.94 -1.78
N LYS A 133 3.83 5.95 -1.76
CA LYS A 133 2.76 6.07 -2.76
C LYS A 133 3.21 6.73 -4.06
N ILE A 134 2.76 6.23 -5.20
CA ILE A 134 2.92 6.83 -6.54
C ILE A 134 1.65 6.62 -7.38
N TYR A 135 1.49 7.37 -8.47
CA TYR A 135 0.29 7.28 -9.30
C TYR A 135 0.41 6.20 -10.37
N CYS A 136 -0.67 5.46 -10.61
CA CYS A 136 -0.90 4.77 -11.88
C CYS A 136 -2.39 4.64 -12.20
N GLU A 137 -2.71 4.25 -13.43
CA GLU A 137 -4.05 3.86 -13.85
C GLU A 137 -4.33 2.43 -13.39
N LEU A 138 -5.42 2.26 -12.64
CA LEU A 138 -5.89 0.98 -12.11
C LEU A 138 -7.36 0.78 -12.53
N PRO A 139 -7.63 0.19 -13.71
CA PRO A 139 -8.98 -0.14 -14.12
C PRO A 139 -9.61 -1.18 -13.20
N GLU A 140 -10.95 -1.19 -13.12
CA GLU A 140 -11.72 -2.11 -12.29
C GLU A 140 -11.31 -3.57 -12.49
N ILE A 141 -11.30 -4.33 -11.40
CA ILE A 141 -11.07 -5.77 -11.43
C ILE A 141 -12.10 -6.47 -12.34
N ARG A 142 -11.63 -7.34 -13.22
CA ARG A 142 -12.48 -8.17 -14.07
C ARG A 142 -12.65 -9.53 -13.41
N ILE A 143 -13.89 -9.89 -13.08
CA ILE A 143 -14.24 -11.17 -12.45
C ILE A 143 -15.17 -11.92 -13.40
N SER A 144 -14.80 -13.15 -13.75
CA SER A 144 -15.60 -14.03 -14.61
C SER A 144 -15.48 -15.48 -14.13
N GLY A 145 -16.62 -16.09 -13.81
CA GLY A 145 -16.65 -17.44 -13.22
C GLY A 145 -15.79 -17.54 -11.97
N ASN A 146 -14.84 -18.49 -11.97
CA ASN A 146 -13.89 -18.71 -10.89
C ASN A 146 -12.52 -18.05 -11.17
N SER A 147 -12.52 -16.93 -11.88
CA SER A 147 -11.29 -16.22 -12.24
C SER A 147 -11.43 -14.72 -12.01
N ALA A 148 -10.33 -14.09 -11.63
CA ALA A 148 -10.22 -12.66 -11.45
C ALA A 148 -8.92 -12.15 -12.07
N SER A 149 -8.98 -10.97 -12.71
CA SER A 149 -7.81 -10.32 -13.29
C SER A 149 -7.84 -8.81 -13.06
N SER A 150 -6.65 -8.24 -12.95
CA SER A 150 -6.43 -6.80 -12.83
C SER A 150 -5.14 -6.44 -13.59
N SER A 151 -4.98 -5.17 -13.90
CA SER A 151 -3.82 -4.65 -14.60
C SER A 151 -3.46 -3.26 -14.07
N ALA A 152 -2.23 -2.82 -14.29
CA ALA A 152 -1.79 -1.48 -13.94
C ALA A 152 -1.00 -0.85 -15.10
N SER A 153 -1.33 0.41 -15.40
CA SER A 153 -0.72 1.14 -16.50
C SER A 153 -0.38 2.58 -16.14
N TRP A 154 0.43 3.23 -16.95
CA TRP A 154 0.64 4.67 -16.87
C TRP A 154 0.68 5.25 -18.27
N LEU A 155 -0.24 6.17 -18.57
CA LEU A 155 -0.39 6.81 -19.88
C LEU A 155 -0.40 5.80 -21.04
N GLY A 156 -1.12 4.69 -20.85
CA GLY A 156 -1.24 3.62 -21.84
C GLY A 156 -0.14 2.56 -21.84
N PHE A 157 0.96 2.72 -21.09
CA PHE A 157 1.94 1.66 -20.90
C PHE A 157 1.50 0.70 -19.80
N ASN A 158 1.10 -0.52 -20.15
CA ASN A 158 0.78 -1.58 -19.20
C ASN A 158 2.06 -2.19 -18.64
N PHE A 159 2.26 -2.09 -17.33
CA PHE A 159 3.47 -2.58 -16.65
C PHE A 159 3.24 -3.82 -15.77
N LEU A 160 1.98 -4.14 -15.45
CA LEU A 160 1.64 -5.31 -14.66
C LEU A 160 0.29 -5.90 -15.10
N ASP A 161 0.26 -7.22 -15.22
CA ASP A 161 -0.95 -8.03 -15.21
C ASP A 161 -0.96 -8.96 -13.99
N ILE A 162 -2.08 -9.04 -13.29
CA ILE A 162 -2.30 -9.96 -12.16
C ILE A 162 -3.53 -10.83 -12.45
N ASN A 163 -3.39 -12.14 -12.27
CA ASN A 163 -4.45 -13.12 -12.55
C ASN A 163 -4.56 -14.14 -11.41
N VAL A 164 -5.78 -14.48 -11.03
CA VAL A 164 -6.08 -15.60 -10.14
C VAL A 164 -7.15 -16.47 -10.78
N ASN A 165 -6.82 -17.75 -11.00
CA ASN A 165 -7.73 -18.74 -11.57
C ASN A 165 -8.18 -19.76 -10.51
N ASN A 166 -9.18 -20.56 -10.84
CA ASN A 166 -9.69 -21.63 -9.98
C ASN A 166 -10.08 -21.16 -8.55
N LEU A 167 -10.65 -19.95 -8.46
CA LEU A 167 -11.11 -19.38 -7.20
C LEU A 167 -12.17 -20.26 -6.56
N LYS A 168 -11.93 -20.66 -5.33
CA LYS A 168 -12.85 -21.40 -4.46
C LYS A 168 -12.86 -20.80 -3.05
N PRO A 169 -13.95 -20.95 -2.28
CA PRO A 169 -13.96 -20.51 -0.88
C PRO A 169 -12.78 -21.09 -0.10
N ARG A 170 -12.15 -20.27 0.73
CA ARG A 170 -11.12 -20.75 1.67
C ARG A 170 -11.77 -21.63 2.73
N THR A 171 -11.23 -22.83 2.93
CA THR A 171 -11.63 -23.76 4.00
C THR A 171 -10.59 -23.82 5.12
N GLU A 172 -9.32 -23.68 4.77
CA GLU A 172 -8.20 -23.70 5.72
C GLU A 172 -7.90 -22.30 6.26
N PRO A 173 -7.48 -22.16 7.53
CA PRO A 173 -7.01 -20.88 8.06
C PRO A 173 -5.95 -20.21 7.16
N ALA A 174 -5.91 -18.87 7.18
CA ALA A 174 -4.84 -18.16 6.51
C ALA A 174 -3.49 -18.55 7.11
N ALA A 175 -2.51 -18.84 6.25
CA ALA A 175 -1.14 -19.08 6.68
C ALA A 175 -0.48 -17.76 7.12
N GLY A 176 0.31 -17.82 8.19
CA GLY A 176 1.05 -16.67 8.74
C GLY A 176 0.81 -16.49 10.23
N GLY A 177 1.86 -16.11 10.96
CA GLY A 177 1.75 -15.71 12.37
C GLY A 177 1.19 -14.30 12.52
N PRO A 178 0.86 -13.88 13.75
CA PRO A 178 0.53 -12.49 14.03
C PRO A 178 1.70 -11.57 13.63
N VAL A 179 1.37 -10.39 13.13
CA VAL A 179 2.32 -9.32 12.82
C VAL A 179 1.98 -8.08 13.65
N ASP A 180 2.97 -7.24 13.92
CA ASP A 180 2.77 -6.01 14.70
C ASP A 180 2.06 -4.93 13.88
N GLY A 181 2.22 -4.97 12.55
CA GLY A 181 1.63 -3.98 11.65
C GLY A 181 2.31 -3.93 10.28
N GLN A 182 1.79 -3.10 9.38
CA GLN A 182 2.43 -2.82 8.10
C GLN A 182 3.54 -1.79 8.30
N LEU A 183 4.71 -2.07 7.72
CA LEU A 183 5.92 -1.27 7.90
C LEU A 183 6.14 -0.36 6.68
N HIS A 184 6.60 0.86 6.94
CA HIS A 184 6.94 1.84 5.90
C HIS A 184 8.18 2.64 6.28
N TYR A 185 8.71 3.38 5.31
CA TYR A 185 9.87 4.24 5.50
C TYR A 185 9.59 5.63 4.93
N LYS A 186 9.50 6.62 5.81
CA LYS A 186 9.20 7.99 5.43
C LYS A 186 10.49 8.70 5.07
N TYR A 187 10.51 9.33 3.89
CA TYR A 187 11.60 10.18 3.44
C TYR A 187 11.03 11.43 2.78
N MET A 188 11.41 12.62 3.26
CA MET A 188 11.11 13.89 2.60
C MET A 188 12.41 14.63 2.29
N PRO A 189 12.68 14.98 1.02
CA PRO A 189 13.92 15.62 0.63
C PRO A 189 14.00 17.06 1.13
N ARG A 190 15.21 17.50 1.49
CA ARG A 190 15.50 18.87 1.86
C ARG A 190 15.61 19.77 0.63
N THR A 191 14.83 20.84 0.62
CA THR A 191 14.81 21.80 -0.49
C THR A 191 16.19 22.48 -0.64
N GLY A 192 16.74 22.44 -1.86
CA GLY A 192 18.02 23.09 -2.19
C GLY A 192 19.28 22.36 -1.71
N LYS A 193 19.16 21.25 -0.98
CA LYS A 193 20.28 20.39 -0.57
C LYS A 193 20.04 18.95 -1.03
N TRP A 194 20.17 18.74 -2.34
CA TRP A 194 19.87 17.47 -3.01
C TRP A 194 20.62 16.28 -2.38
N GLY A 195 19.91 15.17 -2.17
CA GLY A 195 20.43 13.97 -1.51
C GLY A 195 20.39 14.01 0.03
N THR A 196 19.91 15.10 0.65
CA THR A 196 19.69 15.19 2.10
C THR A 196 18.19 15.16 2.42
N SER A 197 17.79 14.45 3.46
CA SER A 197 16.42 14.45 3.99
C SER A 197 16.18 15.62 4.96
N ASP A 198 14.95 16.17 4.96
CA ASP A 198 14.45 16.98 6.08
C ASP A 198 13.85 16.10 7.18
N ILE A 199 13.23 14.98 6.79
CA ILE A 199 12.82 13.90 7.69
C ILE A 199 13.05 12.54 7.06
N GLU A 200 13.46 11.58 7.89
CA GLU A 200 13.77 10.21 7.50
C GLU A 200 13.62 9.28 8.70
N TYR A 201 12.65 8.35 8.66
CA TYR A 201 12.41 7.39 9.74
C TYR A 201 11.47 6.25 9.33
N ALA A 202 11.60 5.14 10.05
CA ALA A 202 10.66 4.02 9.97
C ALA A 202 9.33 4.36 10.66
N VAL A 203 8.24 3.84 10.12
CA VAL A 203 6.88 4.03 10.64
C VAL A 203 6.09 2.74 10.52
N ILE A 204 5.10 2.57 11.40
CA ILE A 204 4.22 1.40 11.41
C ILE A 204 2.77 1.85 11.35
N THR A 205 1.98 1.15 10.53
CA THR A 205 0.53 1.05 10.65
C THR A 205 0.24 -0.16 11.55
N PRO A 206 -0.17 0.01 12.82
CA PRO A 206 -0.42 -1.12 13.72
C PRO A 206 -1.43 -2.11 13.15
N ALA A 207 -1.30 -3.40 13.47
CA ALA A 207 -2.24 -4.43 12.99
C ALA A 207 -3.64 -4.32 13.62
N GLU A 208 -3.70 -3.79 14.85
CA GLU A 208 -4.94 -3.64 15.61
C GLU A 208 -5.74 -2.39 15.21
N GLY A 209 -6.94 -2.26 15.79
CA GLY A 209 -7.77 -1.05 15.69
C GLY A 209 -8.53 -0.87 14.37
N SER A 210 -8.52 -1.86 13.48
CA SER A 210 -9.33 -1.81 12.25
C SER A 210 -10.74 -2.36 12.46
N ASN A 211 -11.73 -1.67 11.92
CA ASN A 211 -13.12 -2.12 11.82
C ASN A 211 -13.39 -2.98 10.57
N ALA A 212 -12.34 -3.32 9.81
CA ALA A 212 -12.46 -4.13 8.61
C ALA A 212 -12.98 -5.54 8.92
N ARG A 213 -13.99 -5.97 8.17
CA ARG A 213 -14.58 -7.31 8.24
C ARG A 213 -14.53 -7.95 6.88
N VAL A 214 -13.93 -9.15 6.81
CA VAL A 214 -13.94 -9.97 5.61
C VAL A 214 -15.31 -10.62 5.46
N LEU A 215 -15.96 -10.38 4.32
CA LEU A 215 -17.26 -10.92 3.96
C LEU A 215 -17.14 -12.15 3.06
N GLU A 216 -16.08 -12.21 2.25
CA GLU A 216 -15.78 -13.33 1.36
C GLU A 216 -14.26 -13.49 1.26
N ASP A 217 -13.76 -14.72 1.37
CA ASP A 217 -12.37 -15.06 1.09
C ASP A 217 -12.30 -16.27 0.16
N ARG A 218 -11.70 -16.06 -1.02
CA ARG A 218 -11.47 -17.09 -2.02
C ARG A 218 -9.98 -17.24 -2.29
N VAL A 219 -9.58 -18.48 -2.50
CA VAL A 219 -8.20 -18.87 -2.85
C VAL A 219 -8.19 -19.54 -4.22
N GLY A 220 -7.09 -19.39 -4.94
CA GLY A 220 -6.90 -19.92 -6.27
C GLY A 220 -5.44 -19.92 -6.70
N ASN A 221 -5.20 -20.26 -7.96
CA ASN A 221 -3.87 -20.25 -8.57
C ASN A 221 -3.54 -18.84 -9.04
N GLY A 222 -2.58 -18.19 -8.37
CA GLY A 222 -2.09 -16.87 -8.71
C GLY A 222 -1.01 -16.88 -9.79
N SER A 223 -0.97 -15.84 -10.60
CA SER A 223 0.11 -15.53 -11.53
C SER A 223 0.19 -14.02 -11.77
N LEU A 224 1.38 -13.54 -12.12
CA LEU A 224 1.60 -12.15 -12.47
C LEU A 224 2.62 -12.05 -13.61
N ASN A 225 2.54 -10.96 -14.36
CA ASN A 225 3.49 -10.64 -15.41
C ASN A 225 3.87 -9.16 -15.32
N TRP A 226 5.13 -8.87 -15.03
CA TRP A 226 5.69 -7.53 -15.14
C TRP A 226 6.13 -7.30 -16.59
N ASN A 227 5.89 -6.10 -17.11
CA ASN A 227 6.42 -5.65 -18.38
C ASN A 227 7.53 -4.61 -18.10
N PRO A 228 8.82 -5.00 -18.20
CA PRO A 228 9.93 -4.08 -17.99
C PRO A 228 9.80 -2.84 -18.88
N ALA A 229 10.07 -1.68 -18.29
CA ALA A 229 9.91 -0.39 -18.94
C ALA A 229 11.25 0.22 -19.30
N ARG A 230 11.32 0.89 -20.45
CA ARG A 230 12.36 1.88 -20.71
C ARG A 230 12.00 3.19 -20.02
N TRP A 231 12.94 4.12 -20.00
CA TRP A 231 12.69 5.45 -19.45
C TRP A 231 11.55 6.17 -20.20
N GLU A 232 11.45 6.02 -21.53
CA GLU A 232 10.40 6.65 -22.34
C GLU A 232 9.00 6.10 -22.02
N ASP A 233 8.93 4.87 -21.52
CA ASP A 233 7.66 4.21 -21.18
C ASP A 233 7.17 4.63 -19.78
N LEU A 234 8.09 4.75 -18.79
CA LEU A 234 7.80 5.11 -17.39
C LEU A 234 8.86 6.06 -16.79
N PRO A 235 8.94 7.34 -17.19
CA PRO A 235 10.09 8.21 -16.94
C PRO A 235 10.37 8.53 -15.46
N THR A 236 9.39 8.37 -14.58
CA THR A 236 9.50 8.72 -13.16
C THR A 236 9.62 7.50 -12.24
N PHE A 237 9.36 6.29 -12.73
CA PHE A 237 9.39 5.08 -11.91
C PHE A 237 9.69 3.77 -12.67
N TYR A 238 10.25 3.80 -13.88
CA TYR A 238 10.69 2.59 -14.62
C TYR A 238 11.60 1.71 -13.76
N GLN A 239 12.48 2.32 -12.95
CA GLN A 239 13.38 1.62 -12.05
C GLN A 239 12.64 0.80 -10.98
N VAL A 240 11.45 1.23 -10.56
CA VAL A 240 10.63 0.50 -9.59
C VAL A 240 10.04 -0.75 -10.25
N VAL A 241 9.46 -0.59 -11.45
CA VAL A 241 8.90 -1.71 -12.21
C VAL A 241 9.97 -2.73 -12.58
N ASN A 242 11.13 -2.26 -13.07
CA ASN A 242 12.21 -3.15 -13.50
C ASN A 242 12.82 -3.89 -12.31
N ALA A 243 13.02 -3.23 -11.16
CA ALA A 243 13.50 -3.91 -9.96
C ALA A 243 12.56 -5.04 -9.50
N LEU A 244 11.24 -4.86 -9.64
CA LEU A 244 10.25 -5.88 -9.33
C LEU A 244 10.17 -6.99 -10.39
N ALA A 245 10.35 -6.64 -11.66
CA ALA A 245 10.41 -7.58 -12.77
C ALA A 245 11.65 -8.49 -12.71
N ASP A 246 12.77 -7.96 -12.19
CA ASP A 246 14.04 -8.68 -12.03
C ASP A 246 14.06 -9.62 -10.82
N LEU A 247 13.03 -9.60 -9.96
CA LEU A 247 12.93 -10.54 -8.85
C LEU A 247 12.76 -11.97 -9.36
N GLU A 248 13.60 -12.88 -8.87
CA GLU A 248 13.47 -14.31 -9.15
C GLU A 248 12.11 -14.81 -8.66
N VAL A 249 11.28 -15.34 -9.56
CA VAL A 249 10.04 -16.04 -9.19
C VAL A 249 10.35 -17.53 -9.12
N LYS A 250 10.52 -18.07 -7.91
CA LYS A 250 10.79 -19.50 -7.71
C LYS A 250 9.52 -20.33 -7.80
N GLU A 251 8.47 -19.86 -7.12
CA GLU A 251 7.18 -20.55 -7.06
C GLU A 251 6.06 -19.57 -6.70
N PHE A 252 4.92 -19.66 -7.38
CA PHE A 252 3.69 -19.00 -6.94
C PHE A 252 3.05 -19.78 -5.79
N VAL A 253 3.08 -19.21 -4.59
CA VAL A 253 2.66 -19.90 -3.35
C VAL A 253 1.23 -19.56 -2.94
N SER A 254 0.67 -18.44 -3.41
CA SER A 254 -0.71 -18.09 -3.10
C SER A 254 -1.36 -17.21 -4.18
N GLY A 255 -2.67 -17.36 -4.33
CA GLY A 255 -3.52 -16.45 -5.09
C GLY A 255 -4.89 -16.37 -4.42
N GLY A 256 -5.54 -15.21 -4.46
CA GLY A 256 -6.86 -15.09 -3.86
C GLY A 256 -7.60 -13.80 -4.20
N LEU A 257 -8.89 -13.83 -3.83
CA LEU A 257 -9.80 -12.70 -3.92
C LEU A 257 -10.56 -12.57 -2.60
N THR A 258 -10.58 -11.37 -2.05
CA THR A 258 -11.27 -11.07 -0.79
C THR A 258 -12.26 -9.93 -1.01
N ARG A 259 -13.43 -10.01 -0.38
CA ARG A 259 -14.34 -8.87 -0.24
C ARG A 259 -14.46 -8.50 1.23
N SER A 260 -14.37 -7.22 1.52
CA SER A 260 -14.48 -6.72 2.89
C SER A 260 -15.27 -5.42 2.95
N ILE A 261 -15.67 -5.07 4.16
CA ILE A 261 -16.30 -3.80 4.50
C ILE A 261 -15.64 -3.23 5.74
N GLY A 262 -15.54 -1.91 5.83
CA GLY A 262 -14.90 -1.23 6.94
C GLY A 262 -13.39 -1.09 6.75
N GLY A 263 -12.74 -0.42 7.70
CA GLY A 263 -11.32 -0.11 7.64
C GLY A 263 -10.83 0.62 8.87
N LYS A 264 -9.86 1.52 8.71
CA LYS A 264 -9.48 2.52 9.70
C LYS A 264 -8.96 3.77 9.00
N ASP A 265 -8.98 4.90 9.69
CA ASP A 265 -8.48 6.19 9.19
C ASP A 265 -6.95 6.32 9.23
N LEU A 266 -6.27 5.36 9.87
CA LEU A 266 -4.82 5.33 10.08
C LEU A 266 -4.32 6.45 11.01
N SER A 267 -5.18 6.98 11.88
CA SER A 267 -4.80 7.96 12.92
C SER A 267 -3.82 7.39 13.95
N ASP A 268 -3.69 6.06 14.03
CA ASP A 268 -2.82 5.32 14.95
C ASP A 268 -1.41 5.08 14.39
N GLN A 269 -1.10 5.60 13.20
CA GLN A 269 0.25 5.58 12.62
C GLN A 269 1.27 6.15 13.60
N ARG A 270 2.39 5.46 13.79
CA ARG A 270 3.46 5.95 14.66
C ARG A 270 4.85 5.75 14.07
N ILE A 271 5.77 6.59 14.53
CA ILE A 271 7.21 6.47 14.25
C ILE A 271 7.77 5.30 15.08
N LEU A 272 8.72 4.58 14.49
CA LEU A 272 9.53 3.57 15.17
C LEU A 272 10.90 4.17 15.48
N SER A 273 11.47 3.80 16.63
CA SER A 273 12.79 4.29 17.09
C SER A 273 13.76 3.19 17.49
#